data_AF-A0A829Y6Z2-F1
#
_entry.id   AF-A0A829Y6Z2-F1
#
_cell.length_a   1.000
_cell.length_b   1.000
_cell.length_c   1.000
_cell.angle_alpha   90.00
_cell.angle_beta   90.00
_cell.angle_gamma   90.00
#
_symmetry.space_group_name_H-M   'P 1'
#
loop_
_entity.id
_entity.type
_entity.pdbx_description
1 polymer ?
#
loop_
_entity_poly.entity_id
_entity_poly.type
_entity_poly.pdbx_seq_one_letter_code
_entity_poly.pdbx_strand_id
1 'polypeptide(L)'
;MAPARTPRSSIPWLTAAVIALILYGSLYPFNLKPDAQSDLLGALSQLSWARAGRGDRISNVLLYLPLGFCLYLWLNERLRRGPSVTIATVLGTLLSLGIEVAQVYVSKRVPSLADLALNSGGTLLGAIGGMGWTALSHLMHMPSRVEKQTRDPGAVLLIGLWLAWRFAPFVPQFDLGKLKAALRPLFNPTFDFITVLIFLTCWLVVNQAVAAMVSRPRRLETLLLLMAAVLIGRLVVANQAFVPAELLALLLLLPMVVIMHRLRPRPRRAALVLAVVALLIIEELAPFDFSRQAAQFDFWPFLALVDSGWNLAVVDWVEMFGKLFLYGALLWVVREWGASTEFAFGVMLTIATVVELLQIWLPGEHASITDPLLALAIGLTFRSLYRRHRPRRIAGPTNSLSLRER
;
A
#
# COMPACT_ATOMS: atom_id res chain seq x y z
N MET A 1 -24.00 -13.82 29.17
CA MET A 1 -23.32 -13.15 28.04
C MET A 1 -21.85 -13.55 28.07
N ALA A 2 -21.40 -14.37 27.12
CA ALA A 2 -19.95 -14.63 26.99
C ALA A 2 -19.24 -13.31 26.65
N PRO A 3 -18.09 -12.99 27.27
CA PRO A 3 -17.32 -11.81 26.88
C PRO A 3 -16.97 -11.95 25.40
N ALA A 4 -17.36 -10.96 24.60
CA ALA A 4 -17.00 -10.91 23.20
C ALA A 4 -15.47 -11.02 23.10
N ARG A 5 -14.96 -12.13 22.55
CA ARG A 5 -13.53 -12.35 22.38
C ARG A 5 -12.98 -11.14 21.62
N THR A 6 -12.07 -10.39 22.26
CA THR A 6 -11.35 -9.34 21.56
C THR A 6 -10.64 -9.99 20.39
N PRO A 7 -10.81 -9.45 19.16
CA PRO A 7 -10.13 -9.99 18.01
C PRO A 7 -8.62 -9.96 18.26
N ARG A 8 -7.92 -11.09 18.03
CA ARG A 8 -6.46 -11.16 18.13
C ARG A 8 -5.84 -10.18 17.12
N SER A 9 -4.89 -9.37 17.60
CA SER A 9 -4.07 -8.45 16.82
C SER A 9 -3.11 -9.23 15.92
N SER A 10 -2.92 -8.77 14.70
CA SER A 10 -2.00 -9.31 13.67
C SER A 10 -0.63 -8.64 13.72
N ILE A 11 -0.47 -7.59 14.53
CA ILE A 11 0.81 -6.89 14.72
C ILE A 11 1.94 -7.85 15.13
N PRO A 12 1.75 -8.85 16.02
CA PRO A 12 2.82 -9.80 16.35
C PRO A 12 3.36 -10.58 15.15
N TRP A 13 2.50 -10.94 14.20
CA TRP A 13 2.90 -11.63 12.97
C TRP A 13 3.68 -10.70 12.04
N LEU A 14 3.27 -9.44 11.95
CA LEU A 14 4.02 -8.42 11.22
C LEU A 14 5.41 -8.19 11.84
N THR A 15 5.50 -8.11 13.18
CA THR A 15 6.77 -8.03 13.90
C THR A 15 7.66 -9.23 13.59
N ALA A 16 7.11 -10.45 13.62
CA ALA A 16 7.85 -11.66 13.30
C ALA A 16 8.38 -11.67 11.86
N ALA A 17 7.56 -11.21 10.89
CA ALA A 17 7.97 -11.08 9.50
C ALA A 17 9.12 -10.05 9.33
N VAL A 18 9.05 -8.93 10.04
CA VAL A 18 10.13 -7.92 10.06
C VAL A 18 11.41 -8.51 10.66
N ILE A 19 11.32 -9.24 11.78
CA ILE A 19 12.50 -9.90 12.38
C ILE A 19 13.11 -10.91 11.41
N ALA A 20 12.30 -11.72 10.74
CA ALA A 20 12.78 -12.67 9.72
C ALA A 20 13.50 -11.96 8.57
N LEU A 21 12.97 -10.82 8.09
CA LEU A 21 13.61 -10.01 7.05
C LEU A 21 14.96 -9.45 7.51
N ILE A 22 15.06 -8.96 8.75
CA ILE A 22 16.31 -8.45 9.35
C ILE A 22 17.34 -9.58 9.44
N LEU A 23 16.95 -10.74 9.98
CA LEU A 23 17.84 -11.90 10.09
C LEU A 23 18.35 -12.34 8.72
N TYR A 24 17.47 -12.41 7.72
CA TYR A 24 17.84 -12.75 6.35
C TYR A 24 18.82 -11.74 5.76
N GLY A 25 18.50 -10.44 5.81
CA GLY A 25 19.36 -9.39 5.25
C GLY A 25 20.74 -9.29 5.89
N SER A 26 20.84 -9.57 7.19
CA SER A 26 22.08 -9.43 7.96
C SER A 26 22.96 -10.70 7.99
N LEU A 27 22.37 -11.89 7.86
CA LEU A 27 23.10 -13.17 7.97
C LEU A 27 23.30 -13.88 6.63
N TYR A 28 22.60 -13.50 5.56
CA TYR A 28 22.84 -14.04 4.22
C TYR A 28 24.30 -13.81 3.78
N PRO A 29 24.98 -14.81 3.15
CA PRO A 29 24.45 -16.08 2.62
C PRO A 29 24.45 -17.27 3.61
N PHE A 30 24.54 -17.02 4.92
CA PHE A 30 24.62 -18.07 5.96
C PHE A 30 25.87 -18.97 5.85
N ASN A 31 26.96 -18.44 5.30
CA ASN A 31 28.24 -19.14 5.19
C ASN A 31 28.99 -19.10 6.53
N LEU A 32 28.71 -20.08 7.38
CA LEU A 32 29.39 -20.26 8.66
C LEU A 32 30.88 -20.58 8.47
N LYS A 33 31.73 -20.01 9.33
CA LYS A 33 33.17 -20.31 9.39
C LYS A 33 33.36 -21.59 10.22
N PRO A 34 33.92 -22.67 9.65
CA PRO A 34 34.17 -23.91 10.40
C PRO A 34 35.14 -23.72 11.57
N ASP A 35 36.09 -22.79 11.44
CA ASP A 35 37.21 -22.60 12.38
C ASP A 35 37.01 -21.46 13.38
N ALA A 36 35.80 -20.88 13.48
CA ALA A 36 35.53 -19.78 14.42
C ALA A 36 35.44 -20.30 15.87
N GLN A 37 36.56 -20.27 16.60
CA GLN A 37 36.69 -20.75 17.98
C GLN A 37 36.61 -19.61 19.04
N SER A 38 35.83 -18.56 18.78
CA SER A 38 35.62 -17.51 19.79
C SER A 38 34.47 -17.87 20.72
N ASP A 39 34.74 -17.90 22.02
CA ASP A 39 33.69 -17.89 23.06
C ASP A 39 32.97 -16.52 23.07
N LEU A 40 31.81 -16.40 23.72
CA LEU A 40 30.95 -15.20 23.69
C LEU A 40 31.71 -13.91 24.05
N LEU A 41 32.57 -13.94 25.07
CA LEU A 41 33.40 -12.78 25.44
C LEU A 41 34.43 -12.43 24.36
N GLY A 42 34.98 -13.44 23.69
CA GLY A 42 35.88 -13.27 22.55
C GLY A 42 35.18 -12.79 21.28
N ALA A 43 33.89 -13.09 21.12
CA ALA A 43 33.07 -12.53 20.05
C ALA A 43 32.74 -11.06 20.33
N LEU A 44 32.42 -10.72 21.58
CA LEU A 44 32.13 -9.35 22.01
C LEU A 44 33.36 -8.41 21.87
N SER A 45 34.57 -8.91 22.16
CA SER A 45 35.79 -8.12 22.04
C SER A 45 36.20 -7.81 20.59
N GLN A 46 35.60 -8.50 19.61
CA GLN A 46 35.84 -8.25 18.18
C GLN A 46 34.95 -7.12 17.62
N LEU A 47 33.94 -6.66 18.37
CA LEU A 47 33.14 -5.51 17.94
C LEU A 47 34.01 -4.24 17.94
N SER A 48 34.13 -3.62 16.77
CA SER A 48 34.94 -2.42 16.59
C SER A 48 34.10 -1.24 16.08
N TRP A 49 34.67 -0.04 16.12
CA TRP A 49 34.07 1.14 15.46
C TRP A 49 34.48 1.27 13.99
N ALA A 50 35.27 0.32 13.46
CA ALA A 50 35.70 0.29 12.07
C ALA A 50 34.50 -0.06 11.17
N ARG A 51 34.27 0.75 10.14
CA ARG A 51 32.97 0.89 9.48
C ARG A 51 32.99 0.38 8.05
N ALA A 52 31.89 -0.23 7.63
CA ALA A 52 31.52 -0.30 6.22
C ALA A 52 30.88 1.05 5.78
N GLY A 53 30.79 1.33 4.47
CA GLY A 53 30.70 2.68 3.89
C GLY A 53 29.48 3.55 4.27
N ARG A 54 29.39 4.77 3.71
CA ARG A 54 28.26 5.71 3.98
C ARG A 54 26.88 5.12 3.63
N GLY A 55 26.79 4.28 2.61
CA GLY A 55 25.56 3.59 2.20
C GLY A 55 25.02 2.60 3.25
N ASP A 56 25.88 2.05 4.11
CA ASP A 56 25.41 1.11 5.13
C ASP A 56 24.63 1.81 6.26
N ARG A 57 24.87 3.11 6.49
CA ARG A 57 24.27 3.82 7.63
C ARG A 57 22.77 4.00 7.51
N ILE A 58 22.31 4.45 6.35
CA ILE A 58 20.88 4.67 6.09
C ILE A 58 20.15 3.32 5.97
N SER A 59 20.77 2.31 5.34
CA SER A 59 20.25 0.95 5.30
C SER A 59 19.99 0.37 6.69
N ASN A 60 20.94 0.51 7.61
CA ASN A 60 20.84 0.00 8.98
C ASN A 60 19.70 0.67 9.77
N VAL A 61 19.57 1.99 9.67
CA VAL A 61 18.43 2.72 10.27
C VAL A 61 17.10 2.30 9.66
N LEU A 62 17.00 2.24 8.34
CA LEU A 62 15.76 1.89 7.63
C LEU A 62 15.32 0.44 7.85
N LEU A 63 16.28 -0.46 8.02
CA LEU A 63 16.00 -1.88 8.26
C LEU A 63 15.39 -2.12 9.65
N TYR A 64 15.85 -1.37 10.67
CA TYR A 64 15.37 -1.50 12.06
C TYR A 64 14.19 -0.58 12.41
N LEU A 65 13.90 0.44 11.60
CA LEU A 65 12.76 1.34 11.81
C LEU A 65 11.41 0.60 11.84
N PRO A 66 11.07 -0.30 10.89
CA PRO A 66 9.84 -1.08 10.95
C PRO A 66 9.75 -1.98 12.20
N LEU A 67 10.89 -2.47 12.71
CA LEU A 67 10.93 -3.30 13.92
C LEU A 67 10.49 -2.49 15.13
N GLY A 68 11.10 -1.33 15.35
CA GLY A 68 10.74 -0.43 16.44
C GLY A 68 9.26 -0.03 16.40
N PHE A 69 8.75 0.27 15.20
CA PHE A 69 7.36 0.61 14.97
C PHE A 69 6.41 -0.52 15.40
N CYS A 70 6.65 -1.74 14.91
CA CYS A 70 5.78 -2.89 15.21
C CYS A 70 5.89 -3.33 16.68
N LEU A 71 7.10 -3.32 17.25
CA LEU A 71 7.30 -3.60 18.68
C LEU A 71 6.56 -2.60 19.57
N TYR A 72 6.63 -1.30 19.26
CA TYR A 72 5.88 -0.30 20.02
C TYR A 72 4.38 -0.57 19.95
N LEU A 73 3.82 -0.80 18.75
CA LEU A 73 2.39 -1.06 18.58
C LEU A 73 1.95 -2.29 19.38
N TRP A 74 2.74 -3.35 19.36
CA TRP A 74 2.46 -4.57 20.12
C TRP A 74 2.54 -4.37 21.63
N LEU A 75 3.59 -3.70 22.12
CA LEU A 75 3.81 -3.48 23.56
C LEU A 75 2.81 -2.49 24.16
N ASN A 76 2.42 -1.47 23.41
CA ASN A 76 1.49 -0.43 23.85
C ASN A 76 0.04 -0.94 23.99
N GLU A 77 -0.27 -2.17 23.57
CA GLU A 77 -1.52 -2.86 23.92
C GLU A 77 -1.58 -3.22 25.42
N ARG A 78 -0.42 -3.36 26.09
CA ARG A 78 -0.31 -3.87 27.47
C ARG A 78 0.42 -2.92 28.42
N LEU A 79 1.28 -2.07 27.87
CA LEU A 79 2.15 -1.17 28.62
C LEU A 79 1.84 0.30 28.34
N ARG A 80 2.34 1.20 29.18
CA ARG A 80 2.25 2.66 28.97
C ARG A 80 3.21 3.10 27.87
N ARG A 81 2.91 4.24 27.24
CA ARG A 81 3.68 4.82 26.11
C ARG A 81 5.19 4.84 26.32
N GLY A 82 5.66 5.35 27.47
CA GLY A 82 7.09 5.45 27.79
C GLY A 82 7.78 4.08 27.84
N PRO A 83 7.36 3.17 28.74
CA PRO A 83 7.88 1.80 28.81
C PRO A 83 7.85 1.05 27.47
N SER A 84 6.79 1.21 26.67
CA SER A 84 6.69 0.59 25.34
C SER A 84 7.83 1.03 24.40
N VAL A 85 8.18 2.31 24.38
CA VAL A 85 9.32 2.82 23.59
C VAL A 85 10.64 2.27 24.12
N THR A 86 10.86 2.34 25.44
CA THR A 86 12.10 1.87 26.06
C THR A 86 12.32 0.39 25.79
N ILE A 87 11.30 -0.45 26.04
CA ILE A 87 11.39 -1.91 25.84
C ILE A 87 11.52 -2.24 24.35
N ALA A 88 10.79 -1.59 23.45
CA ALA A 88 10.95 -1.79 22.01
C ALA A 88 12.40 -1.51 21.57
N THR A 89 12.97 -0.40 22.06
CA THR A 89 14.35 0.00 21.75
C THR A 89 15.35 -1.03 22.28
N VAL A 90 15.21 -1.45 23.55
CA VAL A 90 16.06 -2.49 24.15
C VAL A 90 15.98 -3.81 23.38
N LEU A 91 14.79 -4.26 23.00
CA LEU A 91 14.61 -5.49 22.24
C LEU A 91 15.27 -5.42 20.85
N GLY A 92 15.14 -4.29 20.14
CA GLY A 92 15.82 -4.10 18.86
C GLY A 92 17.34 -4.00 18.99
N THR A 93 17.84 -3.34 20.03
CA THR A 93 19.28 -3.29 20.35
C THR A 93 19.83 -4.68 20.68
N LEU A 94 19.10 -5.49 21.47
CA LEU A 94 19.51 -6.86 21.78
C LEU A 94 19.50 -7.76 20.54
N LEU A 95 18.50 -7.62 19.66
CA LEU A 95 18.48 -8.34 18.39
C LEU A 95 19.68 -7.94 17.52
N SER A 96 19.98 -6.65 17.40
CA SER A 96 21.15 -6.15 16.68
C SER A 96 22.44 -6.70 17.26
N LEU A 97 22.63 -6.65 18.59
CA LEU A 97 23.82 -7.21 19.24
C LEU A 97 23.95 -8.71 18.98
N GLY A 98 22.85 -9.46 19.06
CA GLY A 98 22.85 -10.89 18.75
C GLY A 98 23.25 -11.18 17.30
N ILE A 99 22.83 -10.34 16.36
CA ILE A 99 23.23 -10.44 14.94
C ILE A 99 24.72 -10.09 14.75
N GLU A 100 25.21 -9.02 15.36
CA GLU A 100 26.64 -8.64 15.31
C GLU A 100 27.54 -9.74 15.87
N VAL A 101 27.14 -10.35 17.01
CA VAL A 101 27.82 -11.50 17.59
C VAL A 101 27.75 -12.71 16.65
N ALA A 102 26.59 -13.01 16.07
CA ALA A 102 26.45 -14.10 15.11
C ALA A 102 27.33 -13.89 13.86
N GLN A 103 27.53 -12.65 13.41
CA GLN A 103 28.37 -12.32 12.26
C GLN A 103 29.86 -12.62 12.47
N VAL A 104 30.35 -12.73 13.71
CA VAL A 104 31.71 -13.24 14.01
C VAL A 104 31.92 -14.61 13.35
N TYR A 105 30.90 -15.46 13.41
CA TYR A 105 30.90 -16.82 12.89
C TYR A 105 30.54 -16.91 11.40
N VAL A 106 30.24 -15.78 10.72
CA VAL A 106 29.90 -15.76 9.29
C VAL A 106 31.07 -15.21 8.47
N SER A 107 31.41 -15.88 7.38
CA SER A 107 32.52 -15.51 6.48
C SER A 107 32.33 -14.13 5.86
N LYS A 108 33.41 -13.32 5.85
CA LYS A 108 33.48 -11.97 5.22
C LYS A 108 32.60 -10.87 5.84
N ARG A 109 32.17 -10.99 7.10
CA ARG A 109 31.52 -9.90 7.86
C ARG A 109 32.43 -9.42 9.00
N VAL A 110 32.39 -8.11 9.29
CA VAL A 110 33.12 -7.47 10.39
C VAL A 110 32.08 -6.93 11.37
N PRO A 111 32.02 -7.45 12.60
CA PRO A 111 31.13 -6.93 13.64
C PRO A 111 31.43 -5.47 13.97
N SER A 112 30.39 -4.66 14.15
CA SER A 112 30.47 -3.20 14.15
C SER A 112 29.59 -2.57 15.25
N LEU A 113 30.23 -1.89 16.20
CA LEU A 113 29.54 -1.05 17.20
C LEU A 113 28.81 0.12 16.54
N ALA A 114 29.30 0.59 15.39
CA ALA A 114 28.63 1.62 14.63
C ALA A 114 27.28 1.14 14.09
N ASP A 115 27.21 -0.10 13.62
CA ASP A 115 25.97 -0.69 13.10
C ASP A 115 25.00 -1.00 14.24
N LEU A 116 25.49 -1.50 15.38
CA LEU A 116 24.70 -1.61 16.60
C LEU A 116 24.05 -0.28 17.02
N ALA A 117 24.82 0.81 17.02
CA ALA A 117 24.30 2.14 17.36
C ALA A 117 23.25 2.64 16.36
N LEU A 118 23.48 2.42 15.06
CA LEU A 118 22.56 2.83 13.99
C LEU A 118 21.26 2.02 14.00
N ASN A 119 21.34 0.71 14.18
CA ASN A 119 20.20 -0.20 14.31
C ASN A 119 19.36 0.15 15.56
N SER A 120 20.03 0.46 16.67
CA SER A 120 19.38 0.94 17.90
C SER A 120 18.66 2.27 17.66
N GLY A 121 19.31 3.22 16.96
CA GLY A 121 18.71 4.49 16.56
C GLY A 121 17.49 4.30 15.64
N GLY A 122 17.58 3.42 14.64
CA GLY A 122 16.47 3.05 13.77
C GLY A 122 15.30 2.47 14.54
N THR A 123 15.57 1.56 15.48
CA THR A 123 14.55 0.99 16.37
C THR A 123 13.85 2.08 17.20
N LEU A 124 14.61 3.00 17.79
CA LEU A 124 14.05 4.12 18.56
C LEU A 124 13.15 5.01 17.69
N LEU A 125 13.63 5.42 16.51
CA LEU A 125 12.85 6.22 15.56
C LEU A 125 11.56 5.50 15.14
N GLY A 126 11.65 4.19 14.90
CA GLY A 126 10.49 3.34 14.65
C GLY A 126 9.48 3.38 15.77
N ALA A 127 9.92 3.20 17.01
CA ALA A 127 9.05 3.20 18.19
C ALA A 127 8.37 4.56 18.40
N ILE A 128 9.09 5.66 18.17
CA ILE A 128 8.53 7.03 18.17
C ILE A 128 7.47 7.17 17.06
N GLY A 129 7.75 6.63 15.86
CA GLY A 129 6.77 6.57 14.77
C GLY A 129 5.50 5.80 15.15
N GLY A 130 5.64 4.66 15.84
CA GLY A 130 4.52 3.89 16.37
C GLY A 130 3.71 4.66 17.42
N MET A 131 4.39 5.45 18.25
CA MET A 131 3.74 6.37 19.20
C MET A 131 2.94 7.44 18.47
N GLY A 132 3.53 8.07 17.44
CA GLY A 132 2.84 9.04 16.59
C GLY A 132 1.62 8.45 15.90
N TRP A 133 1.75 7.24 15.33
CA TRP A 133 0.65 6.48 14.74
C TRP A 133 -0.49 6.27 15.73
N THR A 134 -0.17 5.84 16.95
CA THR A 134 -1.17 5.61 17.98
C THR A 134 -1.82 6.92 18.43
N ALA A 135 -1.04 7.97 18.67
CA ALA A 135 -1.57 9.27 19.06
C ALA A 135 -2.53 9.83 18.01
N LEU A 136 -2.15 9.76 16.74
CA LEU A 136 -2.95 10.21 15.62
C LEU A 136 -4.19 9.36 15.41
N SER A 137 -4.09 8.05 15.69
CA SER A 137 -5.25 7.15 15.68
C SER A 137 -6.30 7.50 16.73
N HIS A 138 -5.88 8.00 17.91
CA HIS A 138 -6.81 8.45 18.95
C HIS A 138 -7.49 9.78 18.60
N LEU A 139 -6.83 10.66 17.83
CA LEU A 139 -7.43 11.92 17.37
C LEU A 139 -8.60 11.67 16.41
N MET A 140 -8.56 10.57 15.67
CA MET A 140 -9.75 10.02 15.05
C MET A 140 -10.62 9.45 16.17
N HIS A 141 -11.49 10.28 16.76
CA HIS A 141 -12.55 9.80 17.63
C HIS A 141 -13.41 8.83 16.83
N MET A 142 -13.05 7.54 16.88
CA MET A 142 -13.77 6.45 16.25
C MET A 142 -14.65 5.88 17.34
N PRO A 143 -15.87 6.41 17.59
CA PRO A 143 -16.77 5.78 18.54
C PRO A 143 -16.93 4.31 18.16
N SER A 144 -16.71 3.43 19.14
CA SER A 144 -16.76 1.97 19.02
C SER A 144 -18.12 1.40 18.62
N ARG A 145 -19.08 2.25 18.23
CA ARG A 145 -20.33 1.80 17.62
C ARG A 145 -19.97 1.03 16.36
N VAL A 146 -20.34 -0.24 16.40
CA VAL A 146 -20.24 -1.21 15.31
C VAL A 146 -21.05 -0.70 14.14
N GLU A 147 -20.45 0.18 13.33
CA GLU A 147 -21.00 0.54 12.03
C GLU A 147 -21.07 -0.74 11.20
N LYS A 148 -22.26 -1.03 10.68
CA LYS A 148 -22.57 -2.29 10.04
C LYS A 148 -21.65 -2.48 8.83
N GLN A 149 -20.81 -3.53 8.88
CA GLN A 149 -19.96 -3.90 7.75
C GLN A 149 -20.83 -4.06 6.51
N THR A 150 -20.56 -3.26 5.47
CA THR A 150 -21.27 -3.39 4.20
C THR A 150 -20.70 -4.54 3.36
N ARG A 151 -19.42 -4.93 3.61
CA ARG A 151 -18.69 -5.93 2.81
C ARG A 151 -18.87 -5.66 1.32
N ASP A 152 -18.65 -4.40 0.95
CA ASP A 152 -18.90 -3.93 -0.41
C ASP A 152 -18.04 -4.73 -1.41
N PRO A 153 -18.64 -5.47 -2.36
CA PRO A 153 -17.89 -6.23 -3.35
C PRO A 153 -17.01 -5.34 -4.26
N GLY A 154 -17.40 -4.08 -4.47
CA GLY A 154 -16.60 -3.11 -5.23
C GLY A 154 -15.32 -2.72 -4.49
N ALA A 155 -15.38 -2.58 -3.17
CA ALA A 155 -14.20 -2.30 -2.35
C ALA A 155 -13.19 -3.47 -2.38
N VAL A 156 -13.67 -4.72 -2.39
CA VAL A 156 -12.83 -5.92 -2.53
C VAL A 156 -12.11 -5.91 -3.88
N LEU A 157 -12.85 -5.64 -4.96
CA LEU A 157 -12.28 -5.53 -6.30
C LEU A 157 -11.20 -4.43 -6.36
N LEU A 158 -11.44 -3.27 -5.76
CA LEU A 158 -10.45 -2.19 -5.71
C LEU A 158 -9.17 -2.57 -5.00
N ILE A 159 -9.26 -3.21 -3.83
CA ILE A 159 -8.07 -3.67 -3.11
C ILE A 159 -7.35 -4.74 -3.94
N GLY A 160 -8.08 -5.63 -4.61
CA GLY A 160 -7.51 -6.61 -5.54
C GLY A 160 -6.75 -5.95 -6.70
N LEU A 161 -7.37 -4.98 -7.38
CA LEU A 161 -6.75 -4.22 -8.47
C LEU A 161 -5.54 -3.41 -7.99
N TRP A 162 -5.63 -2.79 -6.82
CA TRP A 162 -4.51 -2.08 -6.19
C TRP A 162 -3.32 -3.02 -5.97
N LEU A 163 -3.56 -4.19 -5.36
CA LEU A 163 -2.48 -5.16 -5.12
C LEU A 163 -1.95 -5.71 -6.45
N ALA A 164 -2.81 -5.99 -7.43
CA ALA A 164 -2.37 -6.42 -8.75
C ALA A 164 -1.45 -5.38 -9.40
N TRP A 165 -1.81 -4.10 -9.35
CA TRP A 165 -0.95 -3.01 -9.82
C TRP A 165 0.38 -2.96 -9.06
N ARG A 166 0.35 -3.12 -7.73
CA ARG A 166 1.57 -3.08 -6.90
C ARG A 166 2.46 -4.29 -7.03
N PHE A 167 1.95 -5.44 -7.43
CA PHE A 167 2.74 -6.66 -7.61
C PHE A 167 3.09 -6.94 -9.07
N ALA A 168 2.54 -6.20 -10.04
CA ALA A 168 2.96 -6.28 -11.45
C ALA A 168 4.46 -5.95 -11.60
N PRO A 169 5.24 -6.69 -12.41
CA PRO A 169 4.83 -7.70 -13.39
C PRO A 169 4.72 -9.14 -12.83
N PHE A 170 4.56 -9.32 -11.51
CA PHE A 170 4.41 -10.62 -10.84
C PHE A 170 5.62 -11.54 -10.92
N VAL A 171 6.82 -10.95 -11.09
CA VAL A 171 8.09 -11.69 -11.15
C VAL A 171 8.83 -11.50 -9.82
N PRO A 172 8.77 -12.47 -8.88
CA PRO A 172 9.52 -12.37 -7.62
C PRO A 172 11.02 -12.62 -7.85
N GLN A 173 11.86 -11.83 -7.18
CA GLN A 173 13.32 -11.88 -7.20
C GLN A 173 13.86 -11.78 -5.76
N PHE A 174 14.55 -12.82 -5.32
CA PHE A 174 15.15 -12.91 -3.99
C PHE A 174 16.68 -12.86 -4.09
N ASP A 175 17.21 -11.67 -4.35
CA ASP A 175 18.65 -11.43 -4.42
C ASP A 175 19.03 -10.17 -3.61
N LEU A 176 20.24 -10.17 -3.04
CA LEU A 176 20.83 -9.02 -2.37
C LEU A 176 21.02 -7.84 -3.34
N GLY A 177 21.37 -8.10 -4.60
CA GLY A 177 21.47 -7.07 -5.63
C GLY A 177 20.14 -6.34 -5.80
N LYS A 178 19.04 -7.10 -5.83
CA LYS A 178 17.67 -6.58 -5.87
C LYS A 178 17.32 -5.76 -4.63
N LEU A 179 17.62 -6.24 -3.42
CA LEU A 179 17.40 -5.49 -2.17
C LEU A 179 18.12 -4.13 -2.19
N LYS A 180 19.39 -4.12 -2.60
CA LYS A 180 20.18 -2.87 -2.73
C LYS A 180 19.60 -1.94 -3.79
N ALA A 181 19.20 -2.48 -4.93
CA ALA A 181 18.58 -1.70 -6.01
C ALA A 181 17.26 -1.07 -5.56
N ALA A 182 16.43 -1.81 -4.83
CA ALA A 182 15.15 -1.31 -4.33
C ALA A 182 15.30 -0.16 -3.33
N LEU A 183 16.36 -0.18 -2.50
CA LEU A 183 16.66 0.85 -1.51
C LEU A 183 17.41 2.06 -2.09
N ARG A 184 18.05 1.93 -3.26
CA ARG A 184 18.88 2.97 -3.89
C ARG A 184 18.21 4.36 -3.94
N PRO A 185 16.91 4.50 -4.28
CA PRO A 185 16.26 5.81 -4.34
C PRO A 185 16.14 6.52 -2.99
N LEU A 186 16.27 5.81 -1.86
CA LEU A 186 16.14 6.40 -0.52
C LEU A 186 17.41 7.15 -0.08
N PHE A 187 18.54 6.90 -0.74
CA PHE A 187 19.80 7.56 -0.42
C PHE A 187 19.91 8.97 -1.01
N ASN A 188 19.23 9.21 -2.13
CA ASN A 188 19.14 10.52 -2.78
C ASN A 188 17.67 10.76 -3.18
N PRO A 189 16.80 11.05 -2.21
CA PRO A 189 15.37 11.11 -2.46
C PRO A 189 15.02 12.36 -3.28
N THR A 190 14.37 12.14 -4.43
CA THR A 190 13.73 13.19 -5.21
C THR A 190 12.23 13.20 -4.89
N PHE A 191 11.72 14.35 -4.46
CA PHE A 191 10.31 14.52 -4.14
C PHE A 191 9.64 15.32 -5.25
N ASP A 192 8.83 14.65 -6.06
CA ASP A 192 7.90 15.32 -6.96
C ASP A 192 6.53 15.47 -6.27
N PHE A 193 6.03 16.71 -6.23
CA PHE A 193 4.79 17.03 -5.55
C PHE A 193 3.58 16.35 -6.20
N ILE A 194 3.55 16.26 -7.53
CA ILE A 194 2.44 15.63 -8.27
C ILE A 194 2.40 14.13 -7.96
N THR A 195 3.55 13.45 -8.02
CA THR A 195 3.69 12.04 -7.65
C THR A 195 3.27 11.77 -6.20
N VAL A 196 3.60 12.66 -5.26
CA VAL A 196 3.13 12.55 -3.86
C VAL A 196 1.60 12.63 -3.79
N LEU A 197 0.98 13.57 -4.51
CA LEU A 197 -0.48 13.73 -4.55
C LEU A 197 -1.18 12.53 -5.18
N ILE A 198 -0.62 11.96 -6.25
CA ILE A 198 -1.10 10.74 -6.90
C ILE A 198 -1.15 9.61 -5.87
N PHE A 199 -0.02 9.29 -5.22
CA PHE A 199 0.02 8.21 -4.24
C PHE A 199 -0.85 8.48 -3.03
N LEU A 200 -0.91 9.72 -2.55
CA LEU A 200 -1.76 10.09 -1.41
C LEU A 200 -3.22 9.85 -1.75
N THR A 201 -3.67 10.25 -2.94
CA THR A 201 -5.06 10.06 -3.41
C THR A 201 -5.39 8.57 -3.54
N CYS A 202 -4.51 7.79 -4.16
CA CYS A 202 -4.67 6.34 -4.26
C CYS A 202 -4.78 5.66 -2.89
N TRP A 203 -3.90 6.00 -1.94
CA TRP A 203 -3.95 5.46 -0.59
C TRP A 203 -5.17 5.92 0.20
N LEU A 204 -5.72 7.12 -0.06
CA LEU A 204 -6.99 7.56 0.50
C LEU A 204 -8.18 6.73 -0.02
N VAL A 205 -8.20 6.40 -1.32
CA VAL A 205 -9.18 5.48 -1.91
C VAL A 205 -9.08 4.10 -1.25
N VAL A 206 -7.86 3.53 -1.16
CA VAL A 206 -7.61 2.23 -0.50
C VAL A 206 -8.07 2.26 0.95
N ASN A 207 -7.75 3.33 1.70
CA ASN A 207 -8.19 3.50 3.08
C ASN A 207 -9.73 3.57 3.21
N GLN A 208 -10.44 4.15 2.25
CA GLN A 208 -11.91 4.11 2.23
C GLN A 208 -12.43 2.71 1.87
N ALA A 209 -11.79 2.01 0.93
CA ALA A 209 -12.15 0.63 0.57
C ALA A 209 -11.98 -0.33 1.76
N VAL A 210 -10.88 -0.21 2.52
CA VAL A 210 -10.67 -0.97 3.77
C VAL A 210 -11.78 -0.67 4.78
N ALA A 211 -12.21 0.58 4.89
CA ALA A 211 -13.29 0.98 5.79
C ALA A 211 -14.65 0.34 5.44
N ALA A 212 -14.88 0.01 4.16
CA ALA A 212 -16.09 -0.68 3.69
C ALA A 212 -16.05 -2.20 3.95
N MET A 213 -14.86 -2.77 4.13
CA MET A 213 -14.67 -4.22 4.30
C MET A 213 -14.53 -4.64 5.77
N VAL A 214 -13.79 -3.86 6.55
CA VAL A 214 -13.34 -4.27 7.89
C VAL A 214 -13.98 -3.40 8.97
N SER A 215 -14.19 -3.97 10.15
CA SER A 215 -14.69 -3.21 11.29
C SER A 215 -13.71 -2.09 11.68
N ARG A 216 -14.26 -0.97 12.16
CA ARG A 216 -13.49 0.19 12.62
C ARG A 216 -12.25 -0.13 13.48
N PRO A 217 -12.27 -1.03 14.48
CA PRO A 217 -11.07 -1.33 15.28
C PRO A 217 -9.94 -1.99 14.49
N ARG A 218 -10.26 -2.77 13.44
CA ARG A 218 -9.28 -3.47 12.60
C ARG A 218 -8.88 -2.69 11.35
N ARG A 219 -9.52 -1.54 11.08
CA ARG A 219 -9.27 -0.75 9.86
C ARG A 219 -7.80 -0.32 9.76
N LEU A 220 -7.26 0.25 10.83
CA LEU A 220 -5.87 0.73 10.85
C LEU A 220 -4.87 -0.41 10.79
N GLU A 221 -5.15 -1.50 11.47
CA GLU A 221 -4.34 -2.71 11.41
C GLU A 221 -4.33 -3.30 9.99
N THR A 222 -5.49 -3.39 9.33
CA THR A 222 -5.60 -3.86 7.95
C THR A 222 -4.88 -2.91 6.98
N LEU A 223 -5.01 -1.59 7.19
CA LEU A 223 -4.30 -0.60 6.40
C LEU A 223 -2.78 -0.74 6.55
N LEU A 224 -2.28 -0.95 7.77
CA LEU A 224 -0.87 -1.23 8.04
C LEU A 224 -0.40 -2.51 7.36
N LEU A 225 -1.20 -3.58 7.38
CA LEU A 225 -0.86 -4.83 6.69
C LEU A 225 -0.80 -4.63 5.17
N LEU A 226 -1.71 -3.85 4.58
CA LEU A 226 -1.65 -3.50 3.16
C LEU A 226 -0.43 -2.64 2.82
N MET A 227 -0.12 -1.64 3.64
CA MET A 227 1.10 -0.83 3.48
C MET A 227 2.33 -1.72 3.54
N ALA A 228 2.43 -2.59 4.55
CA ALA A 228 3.53 -3.54 4.68
C ALA A 228 3.63 -4.48 3.47
N ALA A 229 2.51 -5.04 3.00
CA ALA A 229 2.49 -5.91 1.83
C ALA A 229 3.01 -5.21 0.58
N VAL A 230 2.60 -3.96 0.33
CA VAL A 230 3.08 -3.17 -0.82
C VAL A 230 4.58 -2.85 -0.68
N LEU A 231 5.04 -2.43 0.50
CA LEU A 231 6.45 -2.12 0.73
C LEU A 231 7.35 -3.36 0.63
N ILE A 232 6.89 -4.52 1.11
CA ILE A 232 7.57 -5.80 0.91
C ILE A 232 7.54 -6.20 -0.57
N GLY A 233 6.43 -5.97 -1.27
CA GLY A 233 6.32 -6.17 -2.71
C GLY A 233 7.41 -5.42 -3.48
N ARG A 234 7.67 -4.15 -3.13
CA ARG A 234 8.75 -3.36 -3.74
C ARG A 234 10.15 -3.94 -3.53
N LEU A 235 10.36 -4.68 -2.44
CA LEU A 235 11.63 -5.38 -2.17
C LEU A 235 11.79 -6.65 -3.00
N VAL A 236 10.69 -7.36 -3.25
CA VAL A 236 10.71 -8.71 -3.82
C VAL A 236 10.39 -8.72 -5.33
N VAL A 237 9.53 -7.85 -5.84
CA VAL A 237 9.11 -7.87 -7.25
C VAL A 237 10.17 -7.23 -8.14
N ALA A 238 10.52 -7.90 -9.24
CA ALA A 238 11.48 -7.44 -10.25
C ALA A 238 11.19 -6.01 -10.72
N ASN A 239 12.25 -5.25 -11.04
CA ASN A 239 12.17 -3.88 -11.58
C ASN A 239 11.43 -2.84 -10.72
N GLN A 240 10.99 -3.20 -9.52
CA GLN A 240 10.43 -2.23 -8.58
C GLN A 240 11.48 -1.65 -7.63
N ALA A 241 11.30 -0.41 -7.19
CA ALA A 241 12.08 0.18 -6.12
C ALA A 241 11.18 0.98 -5.19
N PHE A 242 11.70 1.38 -4.03
CA PHE A 242 11.01 2.36 -3.22
C PHE A 242 10.90 3.69 -3.96
N VAL A 243 9.73 4.28 -3.88
CA VAL A 243 9.47 5.61 -4.43
C VAL A 243 9.39 6.58 -3.25
N PRO A 244 10.35 7.52 -3.08
CA PRO A 244 10.35 8.46 -1.95
C PRO A 244 9.03 9.24 -1.83
N ALA A 245 8.43 9.60 -2.97
CA ALA A 245 7.13 10.26 -3.01
C ALA A 245 6.00 9.40 -2.42
N GLU A 246 6.00 8.08 -2.63
CA GLU A 246 5.02 7.18 -2.00
C GLU A 246 5.23 7.09 -0.50
N LEU A 247 6.49 7.00 -0.03
CA LEU A 247 6.78 6.96 1.40
C LEU A 247 6.32 8.25 2.11
N LEU A 248 6.51 9.40 1.46
CA LEU A 248 5.99 10.67 1.95
C LEU A 248 4.45 10.68 1.94
N ALA A 249 3.81 10.17 0.89
CA ALA A 249 2.36 10.02 0.85
C ALA A 249 1.82 9.14 1.98
N LEU A 250 2.50 8.03 2.30
CA LEU A 250 2.16 7.16 3.43
C LEU A 250 2.31 7.86 4.79
N LEU A 251 3.34 8.70 4.95
CA LEU A 251 3.54 9.53 6.15
C LEU A 251 2.40 10.55 6.30
N LEU A 252 1.98 11.17 5.19
CA LEU A 252 0.91 12.18 5.15
C LEU A 252 -0.50 11.57 5.19
N LEU A 253 -0.63 10.27 4.95
CA LEU A 253 -1.91 9.58 4.86
C LEU A 253 -2.73 9.73 6.14
N LEU A 254 -2.18 9.37 7.30
CA LEU A 254 -2.94 9.47 8.55
C LEU A 254 -3.33 10.92 8.92
N PRO A 255 -2.42 11.92 8.85
CA PRO A 255 -2.80 13.30 9.08
C PRO A 255 -3.93 13.74 8.16
N MET A 256 -3.86 13.37 6.88
CA MET A 256 -4.91 13.65 5.90
C MET A 256 -6.23 12.96 6.26
N VAL A 257 -6.20 11.70 6.67
CA VAL A 257 -7.40 10.97 7.13
C VAL A 257 -8.02 11.63 8.35
N VAL A 258 -7.22 12.12 9.29
CA VAL A 258 -7.70 12.88 10.47
C VAL A 258 -8.39 14.17 10.04
N ILE A 259 -7.79 14.93 9.13
CA ILE A 259 -8.37 16.17 8.57
C ILE A 259 -9.69 15.84 7.85
N MET A 260 -9.70 14.83 6.98
CA MET A 260 -10.89 14.38 6.27
C MET A 260 -12.00 13.90 7.22
N HIS A 261 -11.66 13.36 8.39
CA HIS A 261 -12.64 12.94 9.39
C HIS A 261 -13.34 14.13 10.07
N ARG A 262 -12.72 15.32 10.08
CA ARG A 262 -13.34 16.55 10.56
C ARG A 262 -14.37 17.13 9.59
N LEU A 263 -14.32 16.71 8.31
CA LEU A 263 -15.28 17.13 7.30
C LEU A 263 -16.60 16.35 7.42
N ARG A 264 -17.71 17.00 7.04
CA ARG A 264 -19.00 16.30 6.88
C ARG A 264 -18.88 15.19 5.83
N PRO A 265 -19.71 14.12 5.87
CA PRO A 265 -19.59 12.99 4.95
C PRO A 265 -19.68 13.35 3.45
N ARG A 266 -20.56 14.29 3.10
CA ARG A 266 -20.75 14.76 1.70
C ARG A 266 -19.52 15.48 1.13
N PRO A 267 -19.00 16.57 1.74
CA PRO A 267 -17.82 17.25 1.20
C PRO A 267 -16.58 16.35 1.20
N ARG A 268 -16.45 15.46 2.19
CA ARG A 268 -15.36 14.46 2.21
C ARG A 268 -15.37 13.56 0.97
N ARG A 269 -16.55 13.03 0.60
CA ARG A 269 -16.73 12.17 -0.57
C ARG A 269 -16.54 12.95 -1.88
N ALA A 270 -17.09 14.16 -1.95
CA ALA A 270 -16.90 15.05 -3.10
C ALA A 270 -15.42 15.40 -3.33
N ALA A 271 -14.68 15.73 -2.28
CA ALA A 271 -13.24 16.00 -2.36
C ALA A 271 -12.46 14.79 -2.92
N LEU A 272 -12.82 13.57 -2.52
CA LEU A 272 -12.18 12.37 -3.06
C LEU A 272 -12.56 12.11 -4.52
N VAL A 273 -13.82 12.34 -4.93
CA VAL A 273 -14.21 12.28 -6.36
C VAL A 273 -13.35 13.25 -7.16
N LEU A 274 -13.28 14.51 -6.73
CA LEU A 274 -12.50 15.55 -7.42
C LEU A 274 -11.02 15.19 -7.50
N ALA A 275 -10.44 14.66 -6.42
CA ALA A 275 -9.04 14.22 -6.40
C ALA A 275 -8.78 13.07 -7.39
N VAL A 276 -9.68 12.07 -7.47
CA VAL A 276 -9.53 10.95 -8.42
C VAL A 276 -9.73 11.41 -9.87
N VAL A 277 -10.67 12.32 -10.13
CA VAL A 277 -10.84 12.92 -11.48
C VAL A 277 -9.60 13.73 -11.87
N ALA A 278 -9.09 14.57 -10.98
CA ALA A 278 -7.88 15.34 -11.22
C ALA A 278 -6.68 14.42 -11.49
N LEU A 279 -6.55 13.33 -10.73
CA LEU A 279 -5.50 12.32 -10.93
C LEU A 279 -5.60 11.69 -12.32
N LEU A 280 -6.78 11.22 -12.74
CA LEU A 280 -6.99 10.65 -14.07
C LEU A 280 -6.62 11.63 -15.19
N ILE A 281 -7.01 12.90 -15.04
CA ILE A 281 -6.67 13.93 -16.02
C ILE A 281 -5.16 14.20 -16.05
N ILE A 282 -4.49 14.23 -14.89
CA ILE A 282 -3.05 14.51 -14.80
C ILE A 282 -2.22 13.34 -15.34
N GLU A 283 -2.53 12.10 -14.95
CA GLU A 283 -1.78 10.91 -15.41
C GLU A 283 -1.85 10.76 -16.93
N GLU A 284 -3.01 11.03 -17.53
CA GLU A 284 -3.24 10.75 -18.94
C GLU A 284 -2.96 11.94 -19.88
N LEU A 285 -2.97 13.18 -19.36
CA LEU A 285 -2.79 14.38 -20.18
C LEU A 285 -1.57 15.22 -19.83
N ALA A 286 -0.84 14.94 -18.74
CA ALA A 286 0.41 15.65 -18.46
C ALA A 286 1.45 15.36 -19.57
N PRO A 287 2.26 16.35 -19.99
CA PRO A 287 2.42 17.70 -19.43
C PRO A 287 1.37 18.75 -19.89
N PHE A 288 0.30 18.36 -20.57
CA PHE A 288 -0.74 19.21 -21.17
C PHE A 288 -0.24 20.03 -22.37
N ASP A 289 0.80 19.53 -23.05
CA ASP A 289 1.38 20.15 -24.24
C ASP A 289 0.63 19.74 -25.50
N PHE A 290 -0.56 20.30 -25.70
CA PHE A 290 -1.39 20.00 -26.87
C PHE A 290 -0.81 20.61 -28.16
N SER A 291 -0.63 19.76 -29.16
CA SER A 291 -0.24 20.13 -30.51
C SER A 291 -1.45 20.54 -31.35
N ARG A 292 -1.20 21.30 -32.42
CA ARG A 292 -2.26 21.68 -33.38
C ARG A 292 -2.63 20.57 -34.36
N GLN A 293 -1.78 19.55 -34.49
CA GLN A 293 -1.99 18.45 -35.42
C GLN A 293 -2.57 17.25 -34.66
N ALA A 294 -3.71 16.75 -35.12
CA ALA A 294 -4.28 15.54 -34.59
C ALA A 294 -3.46 14.33 -35.05
N ALA A 295 -3.04 13.50 -34.10
CA ALA A 295 -2.51 12.16 -34.37
C ALA A 295 -3.61 11.24 -34.91
N GLN A 296 -3.22 10.04 -35.38
CA GLN A 296 -4.18 9.02 -35.77
C GLN A 296 -4.80 8.36 -34.53
N PHE A 297 -6.07 7.99 -34.62
CA PHE A 297 -6.78 7.27 -33.56
C PHE A 297 -6.90 5.78 -33.93
N ASP A 298 -6.42 4.92 -33.04
CA ASP A 298 -6.38 3.48 -33.25
C ASP A 298 -7.68 2.81 -32.78
N PHE A 299 -8.50 2.36 -33.73
CA PHE A 299 -9.75 1.64 -33.44
C PHE A 299 -9.56 0.15 -33.12
N TRP A 300 -8.32 -0.36 -33.20
CA TRP A 300 -8.04 -1.75 -32.89
C TRP A 300 -7.63 -1.89 -31.42
N PRO A 301 -8.41 -2.62 -30.59
CA PRO A 301 -8.09 -2.77 -29.18
C PRO A 301 -6.82 -3.59 -28.98
N PHE A 302 -5.96 -3.15 -28.06
CA PHE A 302 -4.70 -3.80 -27.76
C PHE A 302 -3.82 -3.98 -29.00
N LEU A 303 -3.78 -2.97 -29.90
CA LEU A 303 -3.00 -3.03 -31.14
C LEU A 303 -1.55 -3.45 -30.91
N ALA A 304 -0.89 -2.88 -29.90
CA ALA A 304 0.47 -3.27 -29.51
C ALA A 304 0.62 -4.76 -29.17
N LEU A 305 -0.38 -5.38 -28.52
CA LEU A 305 -0.38 -6.81 -28.23
C LEU A 305 -0.59 -7.63 -29.52
N VAL A 306 -1.45 -7.18 -30.42
CA VAL A 306 -1.69 -7.86 -31.69
C VAL A 306 -0.46 -7.81 -32.60
N ASP A 307 0.19 -6.65 -32.70
CA ASP A 307 1.44 -6.48 -33.46
C ASP A 307 2.58 -7.32 -32.89
N SER A 308 2.58 -7.56 -31.58
CA SER A 308 3.53 -8.47 -30.94
C SER A 308 3.27 -9.96 -31.20
N GLY A 309 2.20 -10.31 -31.94
CA GLY A 309 1.78 -11.69 -32.17
C GLY A 309 1.19 -12.34 -30.92
N TRP A 310 0.43 -11.59 -30.11
CA TRP A 310 -0.17 -12.03 -28.85
C TRP A 310 0.85 -12.41 -27.77
N ASN A 311 2.04 -11.80 -27.80
CA ASN A 311 3.05 -12.04 -26.80
C ASN A 311 2.73 -11.25 -25.52
N LEU A 312 2.13 -11.93 -24.53
CA LEU A 312 1.80 -11.37 -23.22
C LEU A 312 3.00 -10.84 -22.42
N ALA A 313 4.23 -11.19 -22.80
CA ALA A 313 5.43 -10.65 -22.19
C ALA A 313 5.70 -9.18 -22.58
N VAL A 314 5.09 -8.70 -23.67
CA VAL A 314 5.21 -7.31 -24.15
C VAL A 314 4.21 -6.38 -23.45
N VAL A 315 3.18 -6.93 -22.81
CA VAL A 315 2.16 -6.14 -22.11
C VAL A 315 2.76 -5.45 -20.89
N ASP A 316 2.59 -4.13 -20.81
CA ASP A 316 2.85 -3.41 -19.57
C ASP A 316 1.72 -3.66 -18.57
N TRP A 317 1.90 -4.71 -17.76
CA TRP A 317 0.97 -5.05 -16.69
C TRP A 317 0.85 -3.95 -15.63
N VAL A 318 1.89 -3.13 -15.43
CA VAL A 318 1.87 -2.04 -14.45
C VAL A 318 0.90 -0.96 -14.92
N GLU A 319 1.01 -0.54 -16.18
CA GLU A 319 0.10 0.45 -16.78
C GLU A 319 -1.34 -0.06 -16.79
N MET A 320 -1.56 -1.29 -17.29
CA MET A 320 -2.92 -1.84 -17.42
C MET A 320 -3.64 -1.96 -16.07
N PHE A 321 -2.99 -2.51 -15.03
CA PHE A 321 -3.61 -2.60 -13.71
C PHE A 321 -3.75 -1.23 -13.03
N GLY A 322 -2.86 -0.28 -13.33
CA GLY A 322 -2.99 1.12 -12.92
C GLY A 322 -4.29 1.73 -13.45
N LYS A 323 -4.52 1.68 -14.77
CA LYS A 323 -5.73 2.19 -15.42
C LYS A 323 -7.00 1.51 -14.90
N LEU A 324 -7.00 0.18 -14.78
CA LEU A 324 -8.13 -0.57 -14.20
C LEU A 324 -8.45 -0.13 -12.76
N PHE A 325 -7.42 0.09 -11.94
CA PHE A 325 -7.59 0.60 -10.57
C PHE A 325 -8.19 2.01 -10.58
N LEU A 326 -7.71 2.92 -11.42
CA LEU A 326 -8.18 4.31 -11.47
C LEU A 326 -9.63 4.42 -11.96
N TYR A 327 -9.99 3.71 -13.02
CA TYR A 327 -11.38 3.65 -13.50
C TYR A 327 -12.30 3.04 -12.45
N GLY A 328 -11.88 1.95 -11.81
CA GLY A 328 -12.61 1.34 -10.71
C GLY A 328 -12.78 2.31 -9.54
N ALA A 329 -11.72 3.04 -9.18
CA ALA A 329 -11.71 4.00 -8.08
C ALA A 329 -12.69 5.14 -8.34
N LEU A 330 -12.70 5.70 -9.55
CA LEU A 330 -13.62 6.76 -9.94
C LEU A 330 -15.07 6.30 -9.81
N LEU A 331 -15.42 5.15 -10.43
CA LEU A 331 -16.76 4.58 -10.37
C LEU A 331 -17.19 4.36 -8.92
N TRP A 332 -16.33 3.74 -8.12
CA TRP A 332 -16.65 3.39 -6.73
C TRP A 332 -16.79 4.63 -5.83
N VAL A 333 -15.92 5.63 -5.95
CA VAL A 333 -15.99 6.85 -5.13
C VAL A 333 -17.22 7.70 -5.51
N VAL A 334 -17.61 7.76 -6.79
CA VAL A 334 -18.86 8.42 -7.22
C VAL A 334 -20.09 7.70 -6.67
N ARG A 335 -20.08 6.36 -6.62
CA ARG A 335 -21.13 5.58 -5.95
C ARG A 335 -21.16 5.86 -4.45
N GLU A 336 -20.01 5.87 -3.79
CA GLU A 336 -19.91 6.22 -2.37
C GLU A 336 -20.41 7.64 -2.08
N TRP A 337 -20.24 8.58 -3.01
CA TRP A 337 -20.82 9.91 -2.91
C TRP A 337 -22.35 9.90 -2.84
N GLY A 338 -22.99 8.88 -3.42
CA GLY A 338 -24.44 8.63 -3.34
C GLY A 338 -25.10 8.39 -4.70
N ALA A 339 -24.32 8.33 -5.79
CA ALA A 339 -24.85 8.10 -7.12
C ALA A 339 -25.23 6.63 -7.37
N SER A 340 -26.09 6.40 -8.37
CA SER A 340 -26.39 5.05 -8.85
C SER A 340 -25.17 4.44 -9.56
N THR A 341 -25.07 3.10 -9.59
CA THR A 341 -23.99 2.41 -10.34
C THR A 341 -23.98 2.80 -11.81
N GLU A 342 -25.15 2.97 -12.42
CA GLU A 342 -25.27 3.30 -13.85
C GLU A 342 -24.78 4.72 -14.12
N PHE A 343 -25.07 5.68 -13.23
CA PHE A 343 -24.55 7.04 -13.34
C PHE A 343 -23.03 7.07 -13.14
N ALA A 344 -22.53 6.40 -12.10
CA ALA A 344 -21.09 6.32 -11.84
C ALA A 344 -20.32 5.66 -12.99
N PHE A 345 -20.89 4.61 -13.58
CA PHE A 345 -20.36 3.97 -14.77
C PHE A 345 -20.36 4.92 -15.96
N GLY A 346 -21.48 5.60 -16.25
CA GLY A 346 -21.57 6.59 -17.33
C GLY A 346 -20.55 7.72 -17.19
N VAL A 347 -20.39 8.28 -15.99
CA VAL A 347 -19.38 9.33 -15.71
C VAL A 347 -17.96 8.81 -15.96
N MET A 348 -17.61 7.64 -15.41
CA MET A 348 -16.27 7.06 -15.59
C MET A 348 -15.98 6.76 -17.07
N LEU A 349 -16.93 6.18 -17.80
CA LEU A 349 -16.75 5.85 -19.23
C LEU A 349 -16.62 7.11 -20.08
N THR A 350 -17.41 8.14 -19.77
CA THR A 350 -17.35 9.44 -20.44
C THR A 350 -15.99 10.08 -20.21
N ILE A 351 -15.49 10.10 -18.96
CA ILE A 351 -14.18 10.67 -18.65
C ILE A 351 -13.07 9.90 -19.36
N ALA A 352 -13.06 8.56 -19.29
CA ALA A 352 -12.07 7.75 -20.00
C ALA A 352 -12.08 8.01 -21.51
N THR A 353 -13.26 8.09 -22.13
CA THR A 353 -13.39 8.36 -23.57
C THR A 353 -12.94 9.77 -23.93
N VAL A 354 -13.32 10.78 -23.13
CA VAL A 354 -12.92 12.17 -23.40
C VAL A 354 -11.41 12.34 -23.24
N VAL A 355 -10.82 11.76 -22.21
CA VAL A 355 -9.36 11.79 -21.98
C VAL A 355 -8.63 11.12 -23.14
N GLU A 356 -9.06 9.94 -23.57
CA GLU A 356 -8.48 9.24 -24.71
C GLU A 356 -8.57 10.05 -26.01
N LEU A 357 -9.72 10.69 -26.25
CA LEU A 357 -9.87 11.57 -27.40
C LEU A 357 -8.94 12.79 -27.31
N LEU A 358 -8.72 13.33 -26.12
CA LEU A 358 -7.82 14.45 -25.91
C LEU A 358 -6.35 14.08 -26.18
N GLN A 359 -5.96 12.81 -25.99
CA GLN A 359 -4.61 12.34 -26.30
C GLN A 359 -4.28 12.40 -27.79
N ILE A 360 -5.28 12.48 -28.69
CA ILE A 360 -5.06 12.71 -30.13
C ILE A 360 -4.23 13.97 -30.39
N TRP A 361 -4.35 14.97 -29.51
CA TRP A 361 -3.59 16.22 -29.63
C TRP A 361 -2.28 16.22 -28.84
N LEU A 362 -1.93 15.14 -28.13
CA LEU A 362 -0.68 15.05 -27.39
C LEU A 362 0.44 14.45 -28.29
N PRO A 363 1.61 15.12 -28.38
CA PRO A 363 2.72 14.62 -29.18
C PRO A 363 3.28 13.29 -28.62
N GLY A 364 3.40 12.28 -29.47
CA GLY A 364 4.05 11.00 -29.12
C GLY A 364 3.14 9.99 -28.41
N GLU A 365 1.90 10.36 -28.12
CA GLU A 365 0.89 9.43 -27.60
C GLU A 365 0.07 8.80 -28.73
N HIS A 366 -0.34 7.55 -28.52
CA HIS A 366 -1.18 6.80 -29.46
C HIS A 366 -2.56 6.59 -28.85
N ALA A 367 -3.46 7.53 -29.14
CA ALA A 367 -4.86 7.41 -28.70
C ALA A 367 -5.49 6.16 -29.34
N SER A 368 -6.03 5.28 -28.51
CA SER A 368 -6.56 3.97 -28.86
C SER A 368 -7.90 3.70 -28.18
N ILE A 369 -8.76 2.91 -28.83
CA ILE A 369 -10.01 2.43 -28.23
C ILE A 369 -9.80 1.55 -26.97
N THR A 370 -8.56 1.12 -26.72
CA THR A 370 -8.18 0.22 -25.61
C THR A 370 -8.65 0.73 -24.26
N ASP A 371 -8.39 1.98 -23.92
CA ASP A 371 -8.69 2.58 -22.62
C ASP A 371 -10.19 2.73 -22.35
N PRO A 372 -11.00 3.26 -23.29
CA PRO A 372 -12.46 3.21 -23.20
C PRO A 372 -13.01 1.78 -23.02
N LEU A 373 -12.39 0.77 -23.63
CA LEU A 373 -12.79 -0.64 -23.47
C LEU A 373 -12.39 -1.21 -22.12
N LEU A 374 -11.23 -0.86 -21.57
CA LEU A 374 -10.85 -1.21 -20.20
C LEU A 374 -11.83 -0.59 -19.19
N ALA A 375 -12.19 0.68 -19.39
CA ALA A 375 -13.20 1.38 -18.59
C ALA A 375 -14.57 0.69 -18.70
N LEU A 376 -15.00 0.31 -19.92
CA LEU A 376 -16.21 -0.47 -20.16
C LEU A 376 -16.20 -1.81 -19.40
N ALA A 377 -15.11 -2.57 -19.49
CA ALA A 377 -14.95 -3.87 -18.84
C ALA A 377 -15.05 -3.77 -17.31
N ILE A 378 -14.41 -2.75 -16.72
CA ILE A 378 -14.52 -2.47 -15.28
C ILE A 378 -15.95 -2.08 -14.90
N GLY A 379 -16.59 -1.19 -15.66
CA GLY A 379 -17.97 -0.79 -15.41
C GLY A 379 -18.95 -1.97 -15.43
N LEU A 380 -18.82 -2.87 -16.41
CA LEU A 380 -19.61 -4.10 -16.50
C LEU A 380 -19.35 -5.04 -15.32
N THR A 381 -18.10 -5.15 -14.87
CA THR A 381 -17.72 -5.96 -13.71
C THR A 381 -18.39 -5.43 -12.44
N PHE A 382 -18.28 -4.13 -12.16
CA PHE A 382 -18.96 -3.48 -11.04
C PHE A 382 -20.47 -3.65 -11.11
N ARG A 383 -21.06 -3.49 -12.30
CA ARG A 383 -22.50 -3.69 -12.53
C ARG A 383 -22.93 -5.12 -12.20
N SER A 384 -22.18 -6.12 -12.66
CA SER A 384 -22.43 -7.54 -12.37
C SER A 384 -22.33 -7.84 -10.87
N LEU A 385 -21.25 -7.36 -10.21
CA LEU A 385 -21.04 -7.52 -8.78
C LEU A 385 -22.20 -6.96 -7.96
N TYR A 386 -22.67 -5.76 -8.27
CA TYR A 386 -23.75 -5.11 -7.53
C TYR A 386 -25.14 -5.67 -7.84
N ARG A 387 -25.38 -6.19 -9.05
CA ARG A 387 -26.64 -6.89 -9.37
C ARG A 387 -26.78 -8.16 -8.56
N ARG A 388 -25.69 -8.94 -8.41
CA ARG A 388 -25.67 -10.19 -7.62
C ARG A 388 -25.90 -9.97 -6.12
N HIS A 389 -25.46 -8.82 -5.59
CA HIS A 389 -25.54 -8.49 -4.17
C HIS A 389 -26.80 -7.71 -3.76
N ARG A 390 -27.76 -7.46 -4.67
CA ARG A 390 -29.07 -6.96 -4.27
C ARG A 390 -29.76 -8.03 -3.40
N PRO A 391 -30.14 -7.76 -2.14
CA PRO A 391 -30.89 -8.72 -1.36
C PRO A 391 -32.15 -9.07 -2.14
N ARG A 392 -32.37 -10.37 -2.41
CA ARG A 392 -33.66 -10.86 -2.92
C ARG A 392 -34.71 -10.27 -1.98
N ARG A 393 -35.53 -9.34 -2.49
CA ARG A 393 -36.78 -9.00 -1.81
C ARG A 393 -37.52 -10.32 -1.66
N ILE A 394 -37.58 -10.83 -0.44
CA ILE A 394 -38.53 -11.89 -0.09
C ILE A 394 -39.88 -11.31 -0.50
N ALA A 395 -40.48 -11.87 -1.54
CA ALA A 395 -41.85 -11.57 -1.89
C ALA A 395 -42.67 -11.90 -0.64
N GLY A 396 -43.14 -10.87 0.07
CA GLY A 396 -44.13 -11.06 1.11
C GLY A 396 -45.35 -11.71 0.47
N PRO A 397 -46.01 -12.68 1.13
CA PRO A 397 -47.17 -13.33 0.56
C PRO A 397 -48.21 -12.25 0.22
N THR A 398 -48.62 -12.23 -1.04
CA THR A 398 -49.77 -11.47 -1.51
C THR A 398 -50.99 -12.00 -0.78
N ASN A 399 -51.37 -11.35 0.32
CA ASN A 399 -52.71 -11.52 0.90
C ASN A 399 -53.71 -10.78 -0.01
N SER A 400 -54.04 -11.44 -1.12
CA SER A 400 -55.34 -11.27 -1.78
C SER A 400 -56.37 -12.01 -0.92
N LEU A 401 -56.92 -11.34 0.09
CA LEU A 401 -58.19 -11.75 0.67
C LEU A 401 -59.26 -10.77 0.20
N SER A 402 -60.00 -11.30 -0.77
CA SER A 402 -61.23 -10.83 -1.35
C SER A 402 -62.18 -10.19 -0.34
N LEU A 403 -62.62 -8.98 -0.69
CA LEU A 403 -64.00 -8.56 -0.50
C LEU A 403 -64.93 -9.70 -0.90
N ARG A 404 -65.62 -10.31 0.08
CA ARG A 404 -66.91 -10.93 -0.13
C ARG A 404 -67.87 -10.38 0.91
N GLU A 405 -68.82 -9.63 0.39
CA GLU A 405 -70.12 -9.36 1.01
C GLU A 405 -70.72 -10.65 1.55
N ARG A 406 -71.10 -10.65 2.83
CA ARG A 406 -72.41 -11.06 3.36
C ARG A 406 -72.47 -10.86 4.86
#